data_AF-A0A940M612-F1
#
_entry.id   AF-A0A940M612-F1
#
_cell.length_a   1.000
_cell.length_b   1.000
_cell.length_c   1.000
_cell.angle_alpha   90.00
_cell.angle_beta   90.00
_cell.angle_gamma   90.00
#
_symmetry.space_group_name_H-M   'P 1'
#
loop_
_entity.id
_entity.type
_entity.pdbx_description
1 polymer ?
#
loop_
_entity_poly.entity_id
_entity_poly.type
_entity_poly.pdbx_seq_one_letter_code
_entity_poly.pdbx_strand_id
1 'polypeptide(L)'
;MTFARHVGIPYTGERFCAVLAAQVLAEAGIPWPDVDEPAAAIDWQRVERPRPYDVVVFTRAGQPAHVGVCTGKGRFLHVEEGATSRIELLSSPLHARRVEGFYRYTPRTA
;
A
#
# COMPACT_ATOMS: atom_id res chain seq x y z
N MET A 1 4.21 -13.03 10.71
CA MET A 1 3.95 -11.64 11.15
C MET A 1 2.52 -11.28 10.85
N THR A 2 1.86 -10.50 11.72
CA THR A 2 0.40 -10.29 11.65
C THR A 2 0.09 -8.83 11.43
N PHE A 3 -0.64 -8.49 10.36
CA PHE A 3 -1.07 -7.11 10.04
C PHE A 3 -1.87 -6.43 11.17
N ALA A 4 -2.45 -7.19 12.09
CA ALA A 4 -3.23 -6.69 13.22
C ALA A 4 -2.47 -5.72 14.13
N ARG A 5 -1.14 -5.85 14.26
CA ARG A 5 -0.34 -4.92 15.07
C ARG A 5 -0.32 -3.49 14.51
N HIS A 6 -0.64 -3.36 13.22
CA HIS A 6 -0.64 -2.08 12.51
C HIS A 6 -2.02 -1.45 12.43
N VAL A 7 -3.00 -1.98 13.15
CA VAL A 7 -4.35 -1.39 13.26
C VAL A 7 -4.37 -0.44 14.47
N GLY A 8 -4.97 0.73 14.31
CA GLY A 8 -5.11 1.72 15.38
C GLY A 8 -3.96 2.73 15.49
N ILE A 9 -2.98 2.71 14.58
CA ILE A 9 -1.87 3.67 14.56
C ILE A 9 -2.42 5.03 14.09
N PRO A 10 -2.27 6.11 14.89
CA PRO A 10 -2.74 7.42 14.49
C PRO A 10 -1.91 7.97 13.33
N TYR A 11 -2.54 8.73 12.44
CA TYR A 11 -1.85 9.52 11.44
C TYR A 11 -1.00 10.62 12.10
N THR A 12 0.31 10.65 11.84
CA THR A 12 1.24 11.57 12.53
C THR A 12 1.96 12.58 11.63
N GLY A 13 1.66 12.67 10.33
CA GLY A 13 2.32 13.64 9.45
C GLY A 13 2.00 13.47 7.97
N GLU A 14 2.48 14.39 7.14
CA GLU A 14 2.26 14.33 5.69
C GLU A 14 2.76 13.01 5.07
N ARG A 15 2.03 12.53 4.06
CA ARG A 15 2.36 11.30 3.31
C ARG A 15 2.49 10.04 4.18
N PHE A 16 1.90 10.05 5.39
CA PHE A 16 2.04 8.94 6.34
C PHE A 16 1.47 7.60 5.82
N CYS A 17 0.59 7.60 4.81
CA CYS A 17 0.17 6.37 4.15
C CYS A 17 1.35 5.60 3.50
N ALA A 18 2.29 6.31 2.88
CA ALA A 18 3.51 5.72 2.32
C ALA A 18 4.47 5.28 3.43
N VAL A 19 4.59 6.07 4.51
CA VAL A 19 5.42 5.71 5.68
C VAL A 19 4.92 4.42 6.32
N LEU A 20 3.62 4.30 6.57
CA LEU A 20 3.01 3.09 7.12
C LEU A 20 3.22 1.90 6.19
N ALA A 21 3.05 2.08 4.87
CA ALA A 21 3.29 1.01 3.91
C ALA A 21 4.75 0.54 3.93
N ALA A 22 5.70 1.48 3.94
CA ALA A 22 7.13 1.18 4.03
C ALA A 22 7.47 0.41 5.32
N GLN A 23 6.91 0.81 6.47
CA GLN A 23 7.10 0.10 7.74
C GLN A 23 6.60 -1.34 7.68
N VAL A 24 5.39 -1.55 7.18
CA VAL A 24 4.77 -2.89 7.06
C VAL A 24 5.59 -3.79 6.12
N LEU A 25 6.11 -3.24 5.03
CA LEU A 25 6.89 -3.98 4.04
C LEU A 25 8.31 -4.28 4.52
N ALA A 26 8.96 -3.34 5.21
CA ALA A 26 10.28 -3.54 5.78
C ALA A 26 10.31 -4.70 6.79
N GLU A 27 9.26 -4.83 7.61
CA GLU A 27 9.10 -5.98 8.51
C GLU A 27 8.97 -7.33 7.78
N ALA A 28 8.50 -7.31 6.54
CA ALA A 28 8.44 -8.48 5.66
C ALA A 28 9.71 -8.66 4.80
N GLY A 29 10.73 -7.81 4.99
CA GLY A 29 11.97 -7.84 4.20
C GLY A 29 11.80 -7.31 2.76
N ILE A 30 10.73 -6.55 2.49
CA ILE A 30 10.44 -5.98 1.18
C ILE A 30 10.86 -4.50 1.19
N PRO A 31 11.79 -4.06 0.31
CA PRO A 31 12.22 -2.68 0.26
C PRO A 31 11.14 -1.79 -0.34
N TRP A 32 10.95 -0.60 0.22
CA TRP A 32 10.09 0.43 -0.36
C TRP A 32 10.86 1.21 -1.43
N PRO A 33 10.28 1.46 -2.62
CA PRO A 33 10.96 2.26 -3.64
C PRO A 33 10.95 3.74 -3.26
N ASP A 34 11.87 4.52 -3.81
CA ASP A 34 11.70 5.98 -3.81
C ASP A 34 10.51 6.31 -4.72
N VAL A 35 9.46 6.87 -4.13
CA VAL A 35 8.20 7.18 -4.84
C VAL A 35 8.24 8.53 -5.53
N ASP A 36 9.21 9.38 -5.20
CA ASP A 36 9.43 10.66 -5.88
C ASP A 36 10.28 10.46 -7.16
N GLU A 37 10.97 9.32 -7.29
CA GLU A 37 11.68 8.90 -8.50
C GLU A 37 11.08 7.60 -9.10
N PRO A 38 10.15 7.69 -10.07
CA PRO A 38 9.49 6.50 -10.64
C PRO A 38 10.44 5.42 -11.19
N ALA A 39 11.63 5.81 -11.64
CA ALA A 39 12.65 4.88 -12.11
C ALA A 39 13.19 3.96 -11.00
N ALA A 40 13.10 4.37 -9.73
CA ALA A 40 13.50 3.57 -8.57
C ALA A 40 12.52 2.41 -8.27
N ALA A 41 11.30 2.44 -8.82
CA ALA A 41 10.32 1.37 -8.69
C ALA A 41 10.51 0.23 -9.71
N ILE A 42 11.71 0.06 -10.28
CA ILE A 42 12.00 -0.91 -11.34
C ILE A 42 11.73 -2.37 -10.95
N ASP A 43 11.85 -2.70 -9.67
CA ASP A 43 11.56 -4.03 -9.12
C ASP A 43 10.10 -4.21 -8.70
N TRP A 44 9.22 -3.26 -9.03
CA TRP A 44 7.80 -3.31 -8.71
C TRP A 44 6.96 -3.54 -9.97
N GLN A 45 6.34 -4.70 -10.05
CA GLN A 45 5.52 -5.09 -11.20
C GLN A 45 4.03 -4.94 -10.90
N ARG A 46 3.30 -4.37 -11.85
CA ARG A 46 1.84 -4.33 -11.78
C ARG A 46 1.27 -5.75 -11.87
N VAL A 47 0.29 -6.06 -11.02
CA VAL A 47 -0.39 -7.36 -10.97
C VAL A 47 -1.91 -7.18 -10.95
N GLU A 48 -2.65 -8.15 -11.51
CA GLU A 48 -4.13 -8.11 -11.51
C GLU A 48 -4.73 -8.75 -10.24
N ARG A 49 -4.04 -9.73 -9.68
CA ARG A 49 -4.51 -10.53 -8.54
C ARG A 49 -3.59 -10.31 -7.34
N PRO A 50 -3.93 -9.34 -6.45
CA PRO A 50 -3.07 -9.00 -5.33
C PRO A 50 -3.00 -10.15 -4.32
N ARG A 51 -1.84 -10.27 -3.68
CA ARG A 51 -1.50 -11.19 -2.60
C ARG A 51 -1.10 -10.38 -1.35
N PRO A 52 -1.01 -11.01 -0.17
CA PRO A 52 -0.43 -10.35 0.98
C PRO A 52 0.92 -9.69 0.63
N TYR A 53 1.13 -8.48 1.13
CA TYR A 53 2.30 -7.61 0.89
C TYR A 53 2.41 -6.95 -0.48
N ASP A 54 1.46 -7.16 -1.40
CA ASP A 54 1.37 -6.28 -2.58
C ASP A 54 0.85 -4.90 -2.16
N VAL A 55 1.24 -3.86 -2.89
CA VAL A 55 0.81 -2.49 -2.67
C VAL A 55 -0.39 -2.18 -3.55
N VAL A 56 -1.45 -1.64 -2.98
CA VAL A 56 -2.55 -1.03 -3.73
C VAL A 56 -2.29 0.48 -3.83
N VAL A 57 -2.40 1.03 -5.04
CA VAL A 57 -2.31 2.47 -5.30
C VAL A 57 -3.69 2.98 -5.64
N PHE A 58 -4.05 4.12 -5.06
CA PHE A 58 -5.31 4.79 -5.29
C PHE A 58 -5.11 6.18 -5.90
N THR A 59 -5.97 6.51 -6.85
CA THR A 59 -6.10 7.84 -7.41
C THR A 59 -6.98 8.71 -6.51
N ARG A 60 -6.49 9.89 -6.11
CA ARG A 60 -7.29 10.96 -5.49
C ARG A 60 -7.10 12.23 -6.31
N ALA A 61 -8.20 12.94 -6.59
CA ALA A 61 -8.19 14.15 -7.44
C ALA A 61 -7.45 13.99 -8.79
N GLY A 62 -7.52 12.79 -9.39
CA GLY A 62 -6.87 12.50 -10.68
C GLY A 62 -5.38 12.12 -10.60
N GLN A 63 -4.78 12.08 -9.41
CA GLN A 63 -3.37 11.71 -9.22
C GLN A 63 -3.19 10.49 -8.30
N PRO A 64 -2.18 9.63 -8.52
CA PRO A 64 -1.77 8.60 -7.56
C PRO A 64 -1.29 9.26 -6.27
N ALA A 65 -2.10 9.22 -5.22
CA ALA A 65 -1.88 10.04 -4.03
C ALA A 65 -2.13 9.29 -2.72
N HIS A 66 -2.50 8.01 -2.79
CA HIS A 66 -2.76 7.20 -1.61
C HIS A 66 -2.38 5.75 -1.85
N VAL A 67 -1.77 5.13 -0.85
CA VAL A 67 -1.31 3.74 -0.92
C VAL A 67 -1.78 2.93 0.28
N GLY A 68 -1.83 1.61 0.11
CA GLY A 68 -2.07 0.66 1.18
C GLY A 68 -1.40 -0.68 0.90
N VAL A 69 -1.28 -1.52 1.93
CA VAL A 69 -0.67 -2.85 1.83
C VAL A 69 -1.76 -3.91 1.84
N CYS A 70 -1.81 -4.74 0.80
CA CYS A 70 -2.74 -5.84 0.70
C CYS A 70 -2.48 -6.85 1.83
N THR A 71 -3.52 -7.22 2.56
CA THR A 71 -3.44 -8.20 3.66
C THR A 71 -3.95 -9.58 3.24
N GLY A 72 -4.41 -9.69 1.98
CA GLY A 72 -5.01 -10.89 1.41
C GLY A 72 -6.54 -10.91 1.56
N LYS A 73 -7.19 -11.91 0.93
CA LYS A 73 -8.66 -12.09 0.96
C LYS A 73 -9.43 -10.80 0.58
N GLY A 74 -8.92 -10.04 -0.40
CA GLY A 74 -9.53 -8.79 -0.86
C GLY A 74 -9.47 -7.64 0.15
N ARG A 75 -8.60 -7.72 1.17
CA ARG A 75 -8.41 -6.67 2.17
C ARG A 75 -7.07 -5.97 2.03
N PHE A 76 -7.01 -4.75 2.55
CA PHE A 76 -5.80 -3.93 2.59
C PHE A 76 -5.75 -3.12 3.88
N LEU A 77 -4.53 -2.87 4.36
CA LEU A 77 -4.19 -2.00 5.47
C LEU A 77 -3.81 -0.63 4.92
N HIS A 78 -4.36 0.43 5.52
CA HIS A 78 -4.02 1.81 5.17
C HIS A 78 -4.33 2.72 6.37
N VAL A 79 -3.97 3.99 6.22
CA VAL A 79 -4.33 5.07 7.13
C VAL A 79 -4.75 6.28 6.30
N GLU A 80 -5.78 6.98 6.76
CA GLU A 80 -6.21 8.25 6.16
C GLU A 80 -5.79 9.41 7.06
N GLU A 81 -5.64 10.59 6.46
CA GLU A 81 -5.37 11.82 7.19
C GLU A 81 -6.41 12.06 8.28
N GLY A 82 -5.95 12.38 9.49
CA GLY A 82 -6.81 12.62 10.65
C GLY A 82 -7.45 11.35 11.25
N ALA A 83 -7.10 10.16 10.78
CA ALA A 83 -7.67 8.89 11.28
C ALA A 83 -6.61 7.96 11.85
N THR A 84 -7.06 6.79 12.34
CA THR A 84 -6.20 5.66 12.67
C THR A 84 -6.14 4.66 11.53
N SER A 85 -5.02 3.93 11.46
CA SER A 85 -4.82 2.87 10.49
C SER A 85 -5.83 1.74 10.70
N ARG A 86 -6.31 1.16 9.59
CA ARG A 86 -7.38 0.16 9.61
C ARG A 86 -7.28 -0.78 8.42
N ILE A 87 -8.01 -1.90 8.51
CA ILE A 87 -8.12 -2.87 7.42
C ILE A 87 -9.50 -2.77 6.81
N GLU A 88 -9.56 -2.51 5.50
CA GLU A 88 -10.81 -2.38 4.75
C GLU A 88 -10.87 -3.35 3.56
N LEU A 89 -12.06 -3.49 2.97
CA LEU A 89 -12.30 -4.31 1.79
C LEU A 89 -11.99 -3.50 0.52
N LEU A 90 -11.15 -4.04 -0.36
CA LEU A 90 -10.88 -3.45 -1.68
C LEU A 90 -12.13 -3.34 -2.54
N SER A 91 -13.10 -4.24 -2.36
CA SER A 91 -14.37 -4.26 -3.08
C SER A 91 -15.40 -3.25 -2.59
N SER A 92 -15.11 -2.52 -1.50
CA SER A 92 -16.00 -1.43 -1.05
C SER A 92 -16.14 -0.40 -2.18
N PRO A 93 -17.36 0.07 -2.50
CA PRO A 93 -17.57 1.06 -3.55
C PRO A 93 -16.73 2.34 -3.39
N LEU A 94 -16.38 2.69 -2.14
CA LEU A 94 -15.52 3.83 -1.80
C LEU A 94 -14.10 3.69 -2.34
N HIS A 95 -13.56 2.46 -2.36
CA HIS A 95 -12.17 2.18 -2.74
C HIS A 95 -12.07 1.66 -4.16
N ALA A 96 -12.96 0.73 -4.55
CA ALA A 96 -12.87 0.01 -5.83
C ALA A 96 -12.79 0.93 -7.05
N ARG A 97 -13.53 2.05 -7.04
CA ARG A 97 -13.54 3.04 -8.14
C ARG A 97 -12.27 3.89 -8.23
N ARG A 98 -11.45 3.88 -7.18
CA ARG A 98 -10.24 4.71 -7.05
C ARG A 98 -8.96 3.89 -7.19
N VAL A 99 -9.05 2.56 -7.31
CA VAL A 99 -7.86 1.72 -7.49
C VAL A 99 -7.23 2.06 -8.84
N GLU A 100 -5.98 2.52 -8.78
CA GLU A 100 -5.16 2.70 -9.96
C GLU A 100 -4.57 1.34 -10.38
N GLY A 101 -4.00 0.60 -9.42
CA GLY A 101 -3.36 -0.68 -9.67
C GLY A 101 -2.87 -1.36 -8.40
N PHE A 102 -2.41 -2.60 -8.57
CA PHE A 102 -1.71 -3.37 -7.55
C PHE A 102 -0.29 -3.65 -8.00
N TYR A 103 0.67 -3.58 -7.10
CA TYR A 103 2.09 -3.69 -7.40
C TYR A 103 2.75 -4.69 -6.47
N ARG A 104 3.52 -5.60 -7.05
CA ARG A 104 4.27 -6.63 -6.34
C ARG A 104 5.76 -6.36 -6.48
N TYR A 105 6.48 -6.44 -5.37
CA TYR A 105 7.93 -6.48 -5.39
C TYR A 105 8.42 -7.81 -5.99
N THR A 106 9.18 -7.71 -7.07
CA THR A 106 9.83 -8.80 -7.79
C THR A 106 11.30 -8.44 -7.94
N PRO A 107 12.16 -8.80 -6.97
CA PRO A 107 13.58 -8.49 -7.09
C PRO A 107 14.10 -9.10 -8.37
N ARG A 108 14.78 -8.31 -9.20
CA ARG A 108 15.51 -8.86 -10.34
C ARG A 108 16.54 -9.85 -9.81
N THR A 109 16.27 -11.14 -10.02
CA THR A 109 17.27 -12.17 -9.74
C THR A 109 18.33 -12.04 -10.82
N ALA A 110 19.57 -11.77 -10.41
CA ALA A 110 20.74 -11.84 -11.30
C ALA A 110 20.97 -13.28 -11.75
#